data_AF-A0A5J4W4T4-F1
#
_entry.id   AF-A0A5J4W4T4-F1
#
_cell.length_a   1.000
_cell.length_b   1.000
_cell.length_c   1.000
_cell.angle_alpha   90.00
_cell.angle_beta   90.00
_cell.angle_gamma   90.00
#
_symmetry.space_group_name_H-M   'P 1'
#
loop_
_entity.id
_entity.type
_entity.pdbx_description
1 polymer ?
#
loop_
_entity_poly.entity_id
_entity_poly.type
_entity_poly.pdbx_seq_one_letter_code
_entity_poly.pdbx_strand_id
1 'polypeptide(L)' 'MPVNDVYNRQQFKTQKTGYQMNADGSLSATVKKENTKMTPGEKKPKTKKNYIPTSQLLQSAKEQGKLSKRKKHVKNLHK' A
#
# COMPACT_ATOMS: atom_id res chain seq x y z
N MET A 1 6.14 1.51 27.10
CA MET A 1 6.07 2.58 26.07
C MET A 1 5.27 3.72 26.69
N PRO A 2 5.79 4.95 26.76
CA PRO A 2 5.10 6.04 27.45
C PRO A 2 3.75 6.32 26.78
N VAL A 3 2.70 6.49 27.59
CA VAL A 3 1.30 6.63 27.15
C VAL A 3 1.12 7.85 26.21
N ASN A 4 1.93 8.89 26.40
CA ASN A 4 1.90 10.11 25.60
C ASN A 4 2.23 9.88 24.12
N ASP A 5 3.00 8.83 23.80
CA ASP A 5 3.30 8.47 22.41
C ASP A 5 2.08 7.88 21.70
N VAL A 6 1.08 7.37 22.42
CA VAL A 6 -0.12 6.76 21.81
C VAL A 6 -1.08 7.84 21.31
N TYR A 7 -1.19 8.95 22.03
CA TYR A 7 -2.12 10.04 21.72
C TYR A 7 -1.55 11.09 20.76
N ASN A 8 -0.22 11.23 20.66
CA ASN A 8 0.43 12.12 19.69
C ASN A 8 0.60 11.49 18.29
N ARG A 9 0.09 10.28 18.08
CA ARG A 9 0.13 9.60 16.77
C ARG A 9 -1.03 10.07 15.92
N GLN A 10 -0.75 11.00 15.01
CA GLN A 10 -1.68 11.34 13.95
C GLN A 10 -1.76 10.17 12.96
N GLN A 11 -2.91 9.49 12.90
CA GLN A 11 -3.11 8.30 12.07
C GLN A 11 -3.03 8.59 10.56
N PHE A 12 -3.35 9.83 10.17
CA PHE A 12 -3.35 10.30 8.79
C PHE A 12 -2.49 11.56 8.64
N LYS A 13 -1.92 11.77 7.45
CA LYS A 13 -1.19 13.00 7.14
C LYS A 13 -2.18 14.15 7.00
N THR A 14 -2.27 15.01 8.02
CA THR A 14 -3.09 16.23 8.01
C THR A 14 -2.23 17.38 7.53
N GLN A 15 -2.70 18.08 6.50
CA GLN A 15 -2.06 19.30 6.03
C GLN A 15 -2.59 20.48 6.86
N LYS A 16 -1.70 21.43 7.18
CA LYS A 16 -2.14 22.66 7.86
C LYS A 16 -2.95 23.48 6.87
N THR A 17 -4.20 23.78 7.22
CA THR A 17 -5.07 24.68 6.47
C THR A 17 -5.17 26.03 7.16
N GLY A 18 -5.50 27.07 6.42
CA GLY A 18 -5.80 28.40 6.92
C GLY A 18 -6.93 29.02 6.09
N TYR A 19 -7.41 30.17 6.52
CA TYR A 19 -8.38 30.95 5.77
C TYR A 19 -7.74 32.28 5.34
N GLN A 20 -8.12 32.76 4.17
CA GLN A 20 -7.70 34.04 3.64
C GLN A 20 -8.93 34.83 3.17
N MET A 21 -8.97 36.11 3.52
CA MET A 21 -9.94 37.04 2.97
C MET A 21 -9.44 37.56 1.62
N ASN A 22 -10.28 37.43 0.61
CA ASN A 22 -10.04 37.97 -0.72
C ASN A 22 -10.42 39.45 -0.78
N ALA A 23 -9.93 40.18 -1.78
CA ALA A 23 -10.20 41.61 -1.93
C ALA A 23 -11.69 41.95 -2.19
N ASP A 24 -12.45 40.98 -2.69
CA ASP A 24 -13.90 41.05 -2.88
C ASP A 24 -14.69 40.76 -1.59
N GLY A 25 -14.01 40.51 -0.47
CA GLY A 25 -14.62 40.18 0.82
C GLY A 25 -15.03 38.72 0.97
N SER A 26 -14.73 37.85 0.01
CA SER A 26 -15.00 36.41 0.14
C SER A 26 -13.94 35.70 1.00
N LEU A 27 -14.36 34.66 1.74
CA LEU A 27 -13.46 33.81 2.53
C LEU A 27 -13.04 32.60 1.70
N SER A 28 -11.73 32.42 1.51
CA SER A 28 -11.17 31.25 0.82
C SER A 28 -10.36 30.37 1.77
N ALA A 29 -10.55 29.04 1.64
CA ALA A 29 -9.72 28.08 2.34
C ALA A 29 -8.39 27.92 1.59
N THR A 30 -7.28 28.13 2.30
CA THR A 30 -5.94 27.93 1.76
C THR A 30 -5.31 26.74 2.45
N VAL A 31 -4.96 25.71 1.69
CA VAL A 31 -4.11 24.64 2.20
C VAL A 31 -2.69 25.18 2.16
N LYS A 32 -2.05 25.34 3.32
CA LYS A 32 -0.61 25.61 3.34
C LYS A 32 0.06 24.35 2.82
N LYS A 33 0.39 24.37 1.53
CA LYS A 33 1.38 23.47 0.97
C LYS A 33 2.65 23.75 1.75
N GLU A 34 2.85 23.00 2.82
CA GLU A 34 4.17 22.79 3.39
C GLU A 34 5.07 22.53 2.19
N ASN A 35 6.07 23.39 2.02
CA ASN A 35 6.98 23.38 0.89
C ASN A 35 7.86 22.14 1.07
N THR A 36 7.25 20.96 0.97
CA THR A 36 7.91 19.69 0.76
C THR A 36 8.47 19.82 -0.63
N LYS A 37 9.61 20.51 -0.72
CA LYS A 37 10.62 20.20 -1.71
C LYS A 37 10.66 18.69 -1.70
N MET A 38 10.10 18.06 -2.73
CA MET A 38 10.29 16.64 -2.96
C MET A 38 11.80 16.48 -3.01
N THR A 39 12.40 16.05 -1.90
CA THR A 39 13.80 15.67 -1.91
C THR A 39 13.93 14.64 -3.03
N PRO A 40 14.87 14.77 -3.98
CA PRO A 40 15.02 13.87 -5.14
C PRO A 40 15.29 12.39 -4.80
N GLY A 41 15.12 11.98 -3.55
CA GLY A 41 15.31 10.63 -3.04
C GLY A 41 14.09 10.08 -2.29
N GLU A 42 12.87 10.56 -2.56
CA GLU A 42 11.65 9.93 -2.04
C GLU A 42 11.51 8.53 -2.66
N LYS A 43 12.15 7.57 -2.01
CA LYS A 43 12.13 6.15 -2.39
C LYS A 43 10.67 5.75 -2.50
N LYS A 44 10.29 5.25 -3.70
CA LYS A 44 9.00 4.61 -3.96
C LYS A 44 8.59 3.81 -2.72
N PRO A 45 7.32 3.91 -2.26
CA PRO A 45 6.88 3.17 -1.08
C PRO A 45 7.29 1.72 -1.29
N LYS A 46 8.09 1.18 -0.34
CA LYS A 46 8.56 -0.21 -0.39
C LYS A 46 7.34 -1.05 -0.72
N THR A 47 7.34 -1.64 -1.91
CA THR A 47 6.26 -2.52 -2.36
C THR A 47 5.95 -3.47 -1.22
N LYS A 48 4.66 -3.69 -0.92
CA LYS A 48 4.23 -4.60 0.13
C LYS A 48 5.11 -5.85 0.05
N LYS A 49 5.85 -6.16 1.11
CA LYS A 49 6.86 -7.24 1.12
C LYS A 49 6.27 -8.62 0.74
N ASN A 50 4.95 -8.72 0.66
CA ASN A 50 4.18 -9.93 0.35
C ASN A 50 3.43 -9.83 -1.00
N TYR A 51 3.83 -8.94 -1.92
CA TYR A 51 3.24 -8.92 -3.25
C TYR A 51 3.71 -10.13 -4.05
N ILE A 52 2.79 -11.03 -4.36
CA ILE A 52 3.03 -12.18 -5.25
C ILE A 52 2.60 -11.76 -6.66
N PRO A 53 3.53 -11.73 -7.65
CA PRO A 53 3.18 -11.39 -9.02
C PRO A 53 2.16 -12.37 -9.62
N THR A 54 1.27 -11.86 -10.48
CA THR A 54 0.27 -12.68 -11.18
C THR A 54 0.90 -13.82 -11.99
N SER A 55 2.08 -13.59 -12.57
CA SER A 55 2.85 -14.62 -13.29
C SER A 55 3.20 -15.82 -12.39
N GLN A 56 3.62 -15.55 -11.14
CA GLN A 56 3.94 -16.58 -10.16
C GLN A 56 2.67 -17.37 -9.76
N LEU A 57 1.54 -16.69 -9.55
CA LEU A 57 0.26 -17.35 -9.25
C LEU A 57 -0.16 -18.30 -10.38
N LEU A 58 -0.07 -17.86 -11.64
CA LEU A 58 -0.43 -18.66 -12.81
C LEU A 58 0.47 -19.89 -12.98
N GLN A 59 1.77 -19.75 -12.70
CA GLN A 59 2.71 -20.87 -12.75
C GLN A 59 2.38 -21.92 -11.68
N SER A 60 2.17 -21.49 -10.43
CA SER A 60 1.82 -22.40 -9.33
C SER A 60 0.52 -23.17 -9.59
N ALA A 61 -0.51 -22.51 -10.16
CA ALA A 61 -1.76 -23.18 -10.52
C ALA A 61 -1.56 -24.30 -11.55
N LYS A 62 -0.73 -24.06 -12.58
CA LYS A 62 -0.39 -25.07 -13.59
C LYS A 62 0.34 -26.27 -12.99
N GLU A 63 1.29 -26.02 -12.07
CA GLU A 63 2.07 -27.07 -11.41
C GLU A 63 1.23 -27.92 -10.45
N GLN A 64 0.33 -27.30 -9.67
CA GLN A 64 -0.64 -28.00 -8.82
C GLN A 64 -1.57 -28.91 -9.64
N GLY A 65 -2.02 -28.43 -10.81
CA GLY A 65 -2.80 -29.23 -11.76
C GLY A 65 -2.05 -30.45 -12.30
N LYS A 66 -0.74 -30.34 -12.56
CA LYS A 66 0.11 -31.48 -12.97
C LYS A 66 0.34 -32.46 -11.82
N LEU A 67 0.55 -31.97 -10.60
CA LEU A 67 0.76 -32.79 -9.41
C LEU A 67 -0.47 -33.63 -9.08
N SER A 68 -1.68 -33.04 -9.16
CA SER A 68 -2.92 -33.77 -8.88
C SER A 68 -3.16 -34.90 -9.89
N LYS A 69 -2.85 -34.68 -11.17
CA LYS A 69 -2.90 -35.72 -12.22
C LYS A 69 -1.90 -36.85 -11.96
N ARG A 70 -0.65 -36.53 -11.59
CA ARG A 70 0.36 -37.54 -11.21
C ARG A 70 -0.08 -38.35 -9.99
N LYS A 71 -0.60 -37.71 -8.94
CA LYS A 71 -1.09 -38.41 -7.74
C LYS A 71 -2.28 -39.34 -8.03
N LYS A 72 -3.16 -38.99 -8.97
CA LYS A 72 -4.24 -39.87 -9.44
C LYS A 72 -3.68 -41.08 -10.20
N HIS A 73 -2.72 -40.87 -11.10
CA HIS A 73 -2.07 -41.95 -11.85
C HIS A 73 -1.36 -42.95 -10.94
N VAL A 74 -0.59 -42.47 -9.94
CA VAL A 74 0.10 -43.34 -8.98
C VAL A 74 -0.88 -44.18 -8.15
N LYS A 75 -2.02 -43.63 -7.75
CA LYS A 75 -3.06 -44.36 -7.00
C LYS A 75 -3.76 -45.45 -7.83
N ASN A 76 -3.85 -45.28 -9.14
CA ASN A 76 -4.46 -46.25 -10.04
C ASN A 76 -3.48 -47.36 -10.47
N LEU A 77 -2.17 -47.17 -10.30
CA LEU A 77 -1.13 -48.14 -10.65
C LEU A 77 -0.85 -49.16 -9.54
N HIS A 78 -1.27 -48.87 -8.30
CA HIS A 78 -1.10 -49.74 -7.13
C HIS A 78 -2.42 -50.39 -6.68
N LYS A 79 -3.37 -50.55 -7.60
CA LYS A 79 -4.63 -51.29 -7.43
C LYS A 79 -4.63 -52.47 -8.37
#